data_AF-A0A812Y1T7-F1
#
_entry.id   AF-A0A812Y1T7-F1
#
_cell.length_a   1.000
_cell.length_b   1.000
_cell.length_c   1.000
_cell.angle_alpha   90.00
_cell.angle_beta   90.00
_cell.angle_gamma   90.00
#
_symmetry.space_group_name_H-M   'P 1'
#
loop_
_entity.id
_entity.type
_entity.pdbx_description
1 polymer ?
#
loop_
_entity_poly.entity_id
_entity_poly.type
_entity_poly.pdbx_seq_one_letter_code
_entity_poly.pdbx_strand_id
1 'polypeptide(L)'
;RPTSPKDGAHRGSDKKGSNPGILATAFLALSGRHMQQSRACGAGQTAASRSLALQEELQKHGISFEELDRPPHDPLLYPAIRCCRAFICPNSEKALRVANRPGRAKAVAAGVVGLLRSAEKEAIAWEEELTLTRQSRSQDLLPLTLVIDCVRSTQNVTSLLETCAMAGVGEVVFCGITPAPPMYSILRRARAAAAQVPSSYAVSGKDAVLRLQASGFCVWALETTTRAAPLERLELPSQPLALIVGNEKYGVSVDALECCDEHVCITTVGIKNSLNVAVAG
;
A
#
# COMPACT_ATOMS: atom_id res chain seq x y z
N ARG A 1 -17.33 22.13 -59.88
CA ARG A 1 -17.95 23.35 -59.31
C ARG A 1 -18.49 23.00 -57.92
N PRO A 2 -18.13 23.73 -56.86
CA PRO A 2 -16.75 23.94 -56.41
C PRO A 2 -16.56 23.73 -54.88
N THR A 3 -15.31 23.42 -54.50
CA THR A 3 -14.52 23.93 -53.35
C THR A 3 -15.01 23.80 -51.91
N SER A 4 -14.19 23.13 -51.09
CA SER A 4 -13.95 23.49 -49.69
C SER A 4 -13.35 24.90 -49.56
N PRO A 5 -13.53 25.56 -48.40
CA PRO A 5 -12.36 26.07 -47.70
C PRO A 5 -12.40 25.85 -46.18
N LYS A 6 -11.19 25.94 -45.60
CA LYS A 6 -10.80 25.77 -44.21
C LYS A 6 -11.12 26.99 -43.33
N ASP A 7 -10.90 26.75 -42.03
CA ASP A 7 -10.47 27.67 -40.97
C ASP A 7 -11.51 28.46 -40.16
N GLY A 8 -11.36 28.40 -38.83
CA GLY A 8 -12.13 29.20 -37.88
C GLY A 8 -12.07 28.70 -36.44
N ALA A 9 -10.92 28.86 -35.79
CA ALA A 9 -10.74 28.61 -34.37
C ALA A 9 -11.60 29.55 -33.51
N HIS A 10 -12.28 29.03 -32.48
CA HIS A 10 -12.45 29.75 -31.22
C HIS A 10 -12.53 28.79 -30.03
N ARG A 11 -11.43 28.76 -29.26
CA ARG A 11 -11.38 28.28 -27.88
C ARG A 11 -12.11 29.32 -27.01
N GLY A 12 -13.25 28.95 -26.45
CA GLY A 12 -13.86 29.63 -25.30
C GLY A 12 -13.44 28.91 -24.03
N SER A 13 -12.50 29.50 -23.29
CA SER A 13 -12.05 29.01 -21.99
C SER A 13 -13.03 29.42 -20.88
N ASP A 14 -13.90 28.51 -20.45
CA ASP A 14 -14.63 28.68 -19.20
C ASP A 14 -13.72 28.30 -18.02
N LYS A 15 -13.07 29.33 -17.46
CA LYS A 15 -12.43 29.27 -16.15
C LYS A 15 -13.52 29.11 -15.07
N LYS A 16 -13.96 27.88 -14.81
CA LYS A 16 -14.59 27.56 -13.52
C LYS A 16 -13.48 27.45 -12.49
N GLY A 17 -13.32 28.51 -11.70
CA GLY A 17 -12.44 28.53 -10.55
C GLY A 17 -12.80 27.40 -9.60
N SER A 18 -11.89 26.45 -9.45
CA SER A 18 -11.98 25.37 -8.46
C SER A 18 -11.96 26.01 -7.08
N ASN A 19 -13.09 25.95 -6.39
CA ASN A 19 -13.26 26.52 -5.06
C ASN A 19 -12.30 25.80 -4.07
N PRO A 20 -11.31 26.48 -3.46
CA PRO A 20 -10.29 25.86 -2.61
C PRO A 20 -10.87 25.17 -1.36
N GLY A 21 -12.12 25.45 -0.98
CA GLY A 21 -12.83 24.75 0.10
C GLY A 21 -13.21 23.29 -0.21
N ILE A 22 -13.34 22.91 -1.48
CA ILE A 22 -13.76 21.55 -1.87
C ILE A 22 -12.57 20.58 -1.83
N LEU A 23 -11.37 21.04 -2.18
CA LEU A 23 -10.13 20.24 -2.13
C LEU A 23 -9.68 19.92 -0.69
N ALA A 24 -9.91 20.84 0.26
CA ALA A 24 -9.71 20.56 1.68
C ALA A 24 -10.65 19.45 2.19
N THR A 25 -11.84 19.33 1.60
CA THR A 25 -12.86 18.35 2.01
C THR A 25 -12.54 16.95 1.49
N ALA A 26 -11.93 16.81 0.30
CA ALA A 26 -11.52 15.52 -0.25
C ALA A 26 -10.37 14.88 0.56
N PHE A 27 -9.37 15.66 0.98
CA PHE A 27 -8.29 15.19 1.85
C PHE A 27 -8.80 14.81 3.25
N LEU A 28 -9.85 15.47 3.73
CA LEU A 28 -10.55 15.15 5.00
C LEU A 28 -11.52 13.97 4.88
N ALA A 29 -12.06 13.67 3.69
CA ALA A 29 -13.02 12.58 3.50
C ALA A 29 -12.37 11.18 3.63
N LEU A 30 -11.10 11.04 3.23
CA LEU A 30 -10.28 9.84 3.52
C LEU A 30 -9.82 9.77 4.99
N SER A 31 -10.13 10.79 5.79
CA SER A 31 -9.88 10.85 7.24
C SER A 31 -11.08 10.37 8.06
N GLY A 32 -11.95 9.52 7.48
CA GLY A 32 -13.25 9.06 8.00
C GLY A 32 -13.30 8.40 9.38
N ARG A 33 -12.23 8.44 10.17
CA ARG A 33 -12.28 8.25 11.63
C ARG A 33 -11.35 9.26 12.29
N HIS A 34 -11.91 10.40 12.73
CA HIS A 34 -11.42 11.31 13.79
C HIS A 34 -11.91 12.76 13.63
N MET A 35 -12.83 13.04 12.70
CA MET A 35 -13.46 14.36 12.57
C MET A 35 -14.52 14.66 13.65
N GLN A 36 -14.28 14.28 14.92
CA GLN A 36 -15.09 14.70 16.07
C GLN A 36 -14.32 15.53 17.11
N GLN A 37 -13.03 15.83 16.90
CA GLN A 37 -12.26 16.65 17.84
C GLN A 37 -11.51 17.79 17.15
N SER A 38 -12.23 18.80 16.67
CA SER A 38 -11.63 20.12 16.42
C SER A 38 -12.66 21.26 16.39
N ARG A 39 -13.56 21.28 17.39
CA ARG A 39 -14.26 22.52 17.76
C ARG A 39 -13.66 23.06 19.06
N ALA A 40 -12.47 23.66 18.94
CA ALA A 40 -11.95 24.71 19.83
C ALA A 40 -10.44 24.88 19.59
N CYS A 41 -10.03 25.92 18.85
CA CYS A 41 -8.77 26.60 19.14
C CYS A 41 -8.73 27.94 18.41
N GLY A 42 -8.53 29.03 19.16
CA GLY A 42 -8.50 30.40 18.65
C GLY A 42 -7.25 30.71 17.82
N ALA A 43 -7.35 31.77 17.02
CA ALA A 43 -6.29 32.58 16.39
C ALA A 43 -5.01 31.89 15.84
N GLY A 44 -5.04 30.59 15.56
CA GLY A 44 -3.97 29.82 14.93
C GLY A 44 -4.33 29.41 13.51
N GLN A 45 -3.32 29.18 12.65
CA GLN A 45 -3.55 28.62 11.32
C GLN A 45 -4.36 27.32 11.41
N THR A 46 -5.44 27.25 10.64
CA THR A 46 -6.29 26.06 10.56
C THR A 46 -5.62 24.97 9.73
N ALA A 47 -6.10 23.73 9.81
CA ALA A 47 -5.63 22.64 8.93
C ALA A 47 -5.78 23.02 7.44
N ALA A 48 -6.86 23.71 7.09
CA ALA A 48 -7.08 24.24 5.74
C ALA A 48 -6.00 25.25 5.31
N SER A 49 -5.63 26.18 6.20
CA SER A 49 -4.57 27.16 5.92
C SER A 49 -3.21 26.49 5.72
N ARG A 50 -2.86 25.48 6.53
CA ARG A 50 -1.64 24.68 6.33
C ARG A 50 -1.67 23.89 5.02
N SER A 51 -2.81 23.27 4.70
CA SER A 51 -2.98 22.54 3.45
C SER A 51 -2.74 23.43 2.23
N LEU A 52 -3.33 24.63 2.21
CA LEU A 52 -3.15 25.59 1.13
C LEU A 52 -1.68 26.05 1.00
N ALA A 53 -1.05 26.42 2.11
CA ALA A 53 0.34 26.83 2.12
C ALA A 53 1.30 25.72 1.62
N LEU A 54 1.04 24.46 1.98
CA LEU A 54 1.81 23.33 1.46
C LEU A 54 1.56 23.09 -0.02
N GLN A 55 0.31 23.23 -0.48
CA GLN A 55 -0.06 23.08 -1.89
C GLN A 55 0.64 24.13 -2.76
N GLU A 56 0.66 25.39 -2.34
CA GLU A 56 1.38 26.46 -3.05
C GLU A 56 2.88 26.18 -3.16
N GLU A 57 3.51 25.67 -2.09
CA GLU A 57 4.93 25.32 -2.12
C GLU A 57 5.22 24.09 -3.01
N LEU A 58 4.37 23.06 -3.01
CA LEU A 58 4.52 21.90 -3.89
C LEU A 58 4.30 22.25 -5.36
N GLN A 59 3.35 23.14 -5.66
CA GLN A 59 3.09 23.60 -7.03
C GLN A 59 4.31 24.29 -7.65
N LYS A 60 5.14 24.99 -6.86
CA LYS A 60 6.41 25.57 -7.35
C LYS A 60 7.40 24.50 -7.85
N HIS A 61 7.22 23.26 -7.42
CA HIS A 61 7.99 22.10 -7.85
C HIS A 61 7.25 21.25 -8.90
N GLY A 62 6.11 21.70 -9.41
CA GLY A 62 5.30 20.98 -10.40
C GLY A 62 4.52 19.79 -9.84
N ILE A 63 4.42 19.66 -8.51
CA ILE A 63 3.72 18.54 -7.85
C ILE A 63 2.32 19.00 -7.45
N SER A 64 1.31 18.24 -7.86
CA SER A 64 -0.08 18.43 -7.44
C SER A 64 -0.44 17.54 -6.25
N PHE A 65 -1.37 18.00 -5.41
CA PHE A 65 -1.93 17.14 -4.35
C PHE A 65 -2.70 15.94 -4.93
N GLU A 66 -3.27 16.08 -6.12
CA GLU A 66 -3.97 14.99 -6.82
C GLU A 66 -3.02 13.85 -7.17
N GLU A 67 -1.78 14.13 -7.57
CA GLU A 67 -0.74 13.10 -7.80
C GLU A 67 -0.37 12.36 -6.51
N LEU A 68 -0.43 13.04 -5.36
CA LEU A 68 -0.19 12.45 -4.05
C LEU A 68 -1.38 11.66 -3.51
N ASP A 69 -2.57 11.83 -4.09
CA ASP A 69 -3.84 11.25 -3.66
C ASP A 69 -4.37 10.17 -4.61
N ARG A 70 -3.66 9.86 -5.72
CA ARG A 70 -4.06 8.79 -6.64
C ARG A 70 -3.98 7.42 -5.95
N PRO A 71 -5.06 6.62 -5.95
CA PRO A 71 -4.98 5.19 -5.66
C PRO A 71 -4.51 4.40 -6.89
N PRO A 72 -3.88 3.22 -6.72
CA PRO A 72 -3.70 2.51 -5.45
C PRO A 72 -2.45 3.00 -4.72
N HIS A 73 -2.39 2.76 -3.41
CA HIS A 73 -1.29 3.15 -2.54
C HIS A 73 0.06 2.65 -3.07
N ASP A 74 0.75 3.45 -3.90
CA ASP A 74 2.14 3.19 -4.23
C ASP A 74 2.92 3.26 -2.91
N PRO A 75 3.47 2.12 -2.43
CA PRO A 75 4.18 2.07 -1.15
C PRO A 75 5.33 3.09 -1.08
N LEU A 76 5.87 3.49 -2.23
CA LEU A 76 6.91 4.51 -2.34
C LEU A 76 6.43 5.92 -2.01
N LEU A 77 5.14 6.22 -2.21
CA LEU A 77 4.55 7.53 -1.92
C LEU A 77 4.17 7.68 -0.43
N TYR A 78 4.06 6.57 0.30
CA TYR A 78 3.61 6.58 1.69
C TYR A 78 4.42 7.50 2.62
N PRO A 79 5.77 7.55 2.57
CA PRO A 79 6.54 8.50 3.37
C PRO A 79 6.20 9.97 3.06
N ALA A 80 6.03 10.31 1.78
CA ALA A 80 5.67 11.65 1.35
C ALA A 80 4.27 12.05 1.85
N ILE A 81 3.29 11.16 1.68
CA ILE A 81 1.91 11.34 2.18
C ILE A 81 1.91 11.52 3.71
N ARG A 82 2.70 10.72 4.43
CA ARG A 82 2.82 10.83 5.89
C ARG A 82 3.40 12.17 6.33
N CYS A 83 4.41 12.69 5.62
CA CYS A 83 4.97 14.02 5.88
C CYS A 83 3.92 15.12 5.67
N CYS A 84 3.15 15.06 4.58
CA CYS A 84 2.04 15.98 4.34
C CYS A 84 1.00 15.92 5.46
N ARG A 85 0.53 14.72 5.82
CA ARG A 85 -0.46 14.51 6.88
C ARG A 85 0.01 15.02 8.24
N ALA A 86 1.24 14.72 8.63
CA ALA A 86 1.80 15.17 9.91
C ALA A 86 1.90 16.70 10.02
N PHE A 87 2.07 17.39 8.89
CA PHE A 87 2.06 18.84 8.83
C PHE A 87 0.64 19.43 8.85
N ILE A 88 -0.27 18.88 8.04
CA ILE A 88 -1.65 19.38 7.90
C ILE A 88 -2.45 19.12 9.18
N CYS A 89 -2.35 17.90 9.71
CA CYS A 89 -3.07 17.41 10.89
C CYS A 89 -2.08 16.92 11.98
N PRO A 90 -1.39 17.82 12.69
CA PRO A 90 -0.49 17.44 13.77
C PRO A 90 -1.25 16.73 14.90
N ASN A 91 -0.68 15.66 15.44
CA ASN A 91 -1.29 14.82 16.49
C ASN A 91 -0.99 15.29 17.93
N SER A 92 -0.31 16.41 18.11
CA SER A 92 0.04 16.95 19.42
C SER A 92 0.23 18.47 19.36
N GLU A 93 0.07 19.14 20.50
CA GLU A 93 0.28 20.59 20.60
C GLU A 93 1.74 21.00 20.28
N LYS A 94 2.72 20.17 20.67
CA LYS A 94 4.12 20.37 20.29
C LYS A 94 4.30 20.32 18.77
N ALA A 95 3.70 19.34 18.09
CA ALA A 95 3.75 19.22 16.64
C ALA A 95 3.02 20.38 15.95
N LEU A 96 1.89 20.84 16.51
CA LEU A 96 1.15 22.00 16.02
C LEU A 96 1.98 23.28 16.07
N ARG A 97 2.69 23.53 17.19
CA ARG A 97 3.61 24.67 17.31
C ARG A 97 4.74 24.63 16.27
N VAL A 98 5.26 23.45 15.96
CA VAL A 98 6.28 23.28 14.91
C VAL A 98 5.68 23.50 13.52
N ALA A 99 4.49 22.98 13.26
CA ALA A 99 3.78 23.14 11.98
C ALA A 99 3.48 24.62 11.66
N ASN A 100 3.16 25.43 12.67
CA ASN A 100 2.85 26.85 12.50
C ASN A 100 4.08 27.77 12.41
N ARG A 101 5.32 27.25 12.41
CA ARG A 101 6.53 28.08 12.28
C ARG A 101 6.61 28.70 10.87
N PRO A 102 7.07 29.96 10.73
CA PRO A 102 7.33 30.58 9.44
C PRO A 102 8.28 29.71 8.58
N GLY A 103 7.96 29.57 7.29
CA GLY A 103 8.76 28.76 6.36
C GLY A 103 8.63 27.24 6.52
N ARG A 104 7.82 26.75 7.49
CA ARG A 104 7.67 25.30 7.69
C ARG A 104 7.04 24.60 6.49
N ALA A 105 6.05 25.21 5.84
CA ALA A 105 5.43 24.67 4.62
C ALA A 105 6.48 24.43 3.52
N LYS A 106 7.36 25.40 3.27
CA LYS A 106 8.48 25.28 2.32
C LYS A 106 9.44 24.15 2.69
N ALA A 107 9.80 24.03 3.96
CA ALA A 107 10.67 22.95 4.42
C ALA A 107 10.03 21.56 4.27
N VAL A 108 8.72 21.44 4.53
CA VAL A 108 7.96 20.19 4.33
C VAL A 108 7.87 19.88 2.84
N ALA A 109 7.55 20.85 1.99
CA ALA A 109 7.51 20.69 0.54
C ALA A 109 8.85 20.20 -0.02
N ALA A 110 9.98 20.81 0.38
CA ALA A 110 11.31 20.37 -0.03
C ALA A 110 11.60 18.93 0.42
N GLY A 111 11.18 18.55 1.64
CA GLY A 111 11.30 17.17 2.12
C GLY A 111 10.46 16.18 1.31
N VAL A 112 9.21 16.55 1.00
CA VAL A 112 8.30 15.75 0.15
C VAL A 112 8.89 15.57 -1.24
N VAL A 113 9.38 16.63 -1.89
CA VAL A 113 10.05 16.57 -3.19
C VAL A 113 11.26 15.62 -3.15
N GLY A 114 12.06 15.68 -2.07
CA GLY A 114 13.18 14.77 -1.87
C GLY A 114 12.75 13.31 -1.78
N LEU A 115 11.67 13.03 -1.04
CA LEU A 115 11.10 11.68 -0.91
C LEU A 115 10.55 11.16 -2.24
N LEU A 116 9.84 11.99 -3.01
CA LEU A 116 9.31 11.61 -4.33
C LEU A 116 10.42 11.30 -5.34
N ARG A 117 11.48 12.11 -5.38
CA ARG A 117 12.65 11.83 -6.23
C ARG A 117 13.39 10.55 -5.81
N SER A 118 13.42 10.26 -4.51
CA SER A 118 13.97 8.99 -4.01
C SER A 118 13.11 7.82 -4.46
N ALA A 119 11.79 7.94 -4.31
CA ALA A 119 10.81 6.97 -4.77
C ALA A 119 10.93 6.68 -6.27
N GLU A 120 11.03 7.70 -7.13
CA GLU A 120 11.21 7.53 -8.57
C GLU A 120 12.49 6.75 -8.91
N LYS A 121 13.61 7.10 -8.25
CA LYS A 121 14.88 6.38 -8.44
C LYS A 121 14.79 4.94 -7.99
N GLU A 122 14.12 4.71 -6.87
CA GLU A 122 13.82 3.37 -6.35
C GLU A 122 13.00 2.59 -7.39
N ALA A 123 11.89 3.14 -7.88
CA ALA A 123 11.05 2.49 -8.89
C ALA A 123 11.83 2.09 -10.16
N ILE A 124 12.68 2.98 -10.68
CA ILE A 124 13.51 2.68 -11.87
C ILE A 124 14.48 1.54 -11.58
N ALA A 125 15.21 1.61 -10.45
CA ALA A 125 16.13 0.57 -10.04
C ALA A 125 15.44 -0.78 -9.78
N TRP A 126 14.13 -0.76 -9.53
CA TRP A 126 13.31 -1.97 -9.36
C TRP A 126 12.96 -2.60 -10.67
N GLU A 127 12.52 -1.79 -11.63
CA GLU A 127 12.17 -2.29 -12.95
C GLU A 127 13.39 -2.92 -13.65
N GLU A 128 14.58 -2.33 -13.48
CA GLU A 128 15.83 -2.88 -13.97
C GLU A 128 16.15 -4.25 -13.34
N GLU A 129 16.01 -4.37 -12.02
CA GLU A 129 16.23 -5.62 -11.28
C GLU A 129 15.23 -6.72 -11.67
N LEU A 130 13.94 -6.36 -11.78
CA LEU A 130 12.89 -7.26 -12.24
C LEU A 130 13.16 -7.77 -13.65
N THR A 131 13.60 -6.89 -14.54
CA THR A 131 13.91 -7.24 -15.93
C THR A 131 15.05 -8.25 -15.99
N LEU A 132 16.13 -8.02 -15.26
CA LEU A 132 17.27 -8.93 -15.16
C LEU A 132 16.80 -10.29 -14.62
N THR A 133 16.07 -10.29 -13.52
CA THR A 133 15.65 -11.52 -12.85
C THR A 133 14.72 -12.35 -13.72
N ARG A 134 13.74 -11.72 -14.38
CA ARG A 134 12.83 -12.40 -15.33
C ARG A 134 13.57 -13.05 -16.50
N GLN A 135 14.60 -12.41 -17.03
CA GLN A 135 15.42 -12.97 -18.12
C GLN A 135 16.21 -14.20 -17.70
N SER A 136 16.58 -14.29 -16.42
CA SER A 136 17.34 -15.42 -15.88
C SER A 136 16.49 -16.63 -15.45
N ARG A 137 15.17 -16.48 -15.37
CA ARG A 137 14.28 -17.52 -14.84
C ARG A 137 14.07 -18.64 -15.85
N SER A 138 14.47 -19.85 -15.49
CA SER A 138 14.41 -21.04 -16.36
C SER A 138 13.39 -22.10 -15.92
N GLN A 139 12.70 -21.89 -14.79
CA GLN A 139 11.77 -22.86 -14.20
C GLN A 139 10.34 -22.31 -14.12
N ASP A 140 9.39 -23.24 -14.21
CA ASP A 140 7.97 -22.97 -13.98
C ASP A 140 7.73 -22.72 -12.48
N LEU A 141 6.90 -21.72 -12.18
CA LEU A 141 6.51 -21.42 -10.81
C LEU A 141 5.35 -22.31 -10.38
N LEU A 142 5.27 -22.58 -9.08
CA LEU A 142 4.15 -23.27 -8.46
C LEU A 142 2.85 -22.48 -8.68
N PRO A 143 1.71 -23.16 -8.90
CA PRO A 143 0.38 -22.54 -8.91
C PRO A 143 -0.06 -22.20 -7.47
N LEU A 144 0.81 -21.51 -6.73
CA LEU A 144 0.67 -21.11 -5.35
C LEU A 144 0.85 -19.59 -5.27
N THR A 145 -0.09 -18.93 -4.60
CA THR A 145 -0.01 -17.51 -4.26
C THR A 145 0.05 -17.36 -2.75
N LEU A 146 0.99 -16.58 -2.23
CA LEU A 146 1.00 -16.20 -0.82
C LEU A 146 0.38 -14.81 -0.66
N VAL A 147 -0.68 -14.69 0.14
CA VAL A 147 -1.29 -13.41 0.50
C VAL A 147 -0.82 -13.03 1.90
N ILE A 148 -0.13 -11.89 2.02
CA ILE A 148 0.39 -11.38 3.28
C ILE A 148 -0.51 -10.25 3.77
N ASP A 149 -1.42 -10.57 4.70
CA ASP A 149 -2.42 -9.64 5.20
C ASP A 149 -1.96 -8.86 6.43
N CYS A 150 -1.65 -7.58 6.21
CA CYS A 150 -1.32 -6.63 7.26
C CYS A 150 -0.17 -7.05 8.21
N VAL A 151 0.70 -7.97 7.80
CA VAL A 151 1.96 -8.31 8.51
C VAL A 151 2.84 -7.08 8.60
N ARG A 152 3.25 -6.72 9.82
CA ARG A 152 3.97 -5.45 10.07
C ARG A 152 5.48 -5.61 10.04
N SER A 153 5.98 -6.76 10.48
CA SER A 153 7.40 -7.02 10.64
C SER A 153 8.07 -7.17 9.28
N THR A 154 8.98 -6.26 8.99
CA THR A 154 9.82 -6.31 7.78
C THR A 154 10.69 -7.57 7.76
N GLN A 155 11.07 -8.08 8.93
CA GLN A 155 11.81 -9.32 9.07
C GLN A 155 10.96 -10.53 8.67
N ASN A 156 9.70 -10.59 9.12
CA ASN A 156 8.80 -11.68 8.74
C ASN A 156 8.52 -11.65 7.24
N VAL A 157 8.24 -10.46 6.69
CA VAL A 157 8.03 -10.28 5.24
C VAL A 157 9.27 -10.69 4.44
N THR A 158 10.47 -10.32 4.89
CA THR A 158 11.73 -10.72 4.25
C THR A 158 11.87 -12.24 4.23
N SER A 159 11.67 -12.90 5.37
CA SER A 159 11.79 -14.36 5.47
C SER A 159 10.74 -15.08 4.61
N LEU A 160 9.49 -14.61 4.58
CA LEU A 160 8.46 -15.15 3.70
C LEU A 160 8.85 -15.02 2.22
N LEU A 161 9.37 -13.87 1.80
CA LEU A 161 9.81 -13.65 0.42
C LEU A 161 11.00 -14.53 0.02
N GLU A 162 11.97 -14.73 0.91
CA GLU A 162 13.08 -15.65 0.69
C GLU A 162 12.59 -17.09 0.53
N THR A 163 11.69 -17.55 1.41
CA THR A 163 11.04 -18.85 1.28
C THR A 163 10.29 -18.96 -0.05
N CYS A 164 9.51 -17.95 -0.43
CA CYS A 164 8.76 -17.93 -1.68
C CYS A 164 9.67 -17.99 -2.92
N ALA A 165 10.78 -17.26 -2.91
CA ALA A 165 11.77 -17.27 -3.99
C ALA A 165 12.41 -18.65 -4.13
N MET A 166 12.83 -19.26 -3.03
CA MET A 166 13.46 -20.58 -3.03
C MET A 166 12.49 -21.71 -3.37
N ALA A 167 11.22 -21.59 -2.98
CA ALA A 167 10.17 -22.57 -3.27
C ALA A 167 9.57 -22.40 -4.67
N GLY A 168 9.85 -21.31 -5.38
CA GLY A 168 9.27 -21.04 -6.70
C GLY A 168 7.78 -20.69 -6.64
N VAL A 169 7.34 -19.94 -5.62
CA VAL A 169 5.95 -19.48 -5.51
C VAL A 169 5.56 -18.60 -6.70
N GLY A 170 4.33 -18.80 -7.21
CA GLY A 170 3.78 -18.12 -8.38
C GLY A 170 3.64 -16.62 -8.21
N GLU A 171 3.08 -16.19 -7.07
CA GLU A 171 2.88 -14.78 -6.76
C GLU A 171 2.89 -14.53 -5.24
N VAL A 172 3.33 -13.35 -4.82
CA VAL A 172 3.09 -12.81 -3.48
C VAL A 172 2.21 -11.56 -3.56
N VAL A 173 1.10 -11.54 -2.83
CA VAL A 173 0.18 -10.40 -2.73
C VAL A 173 0.33 -9.74 -1.37
N PHE A 174 0.78 -8.50 -1.34
CA PHE A 174 0.89 -7.71 -0.12
C PHE A 174 -0.40 -6.94 0.13
N CYS A 175 -0.91 -6.95 1.37
CA CYS A 175 -2.16 -6.26 1.68
C CYS A 175 -2.01 -5.19 2.76
N GLY A 176 -2.76 -4.09 2.60
CA GLY A 176 -2.92 -3.07 3.62
C GLY A 176 -1.59 -2.44 4.05
N ILE A 177 -1.23 -2.60 5.33
CA ILE A 177 -0.04 -1.97 5.92
C ILE A 177 1.26 -2.75 5.69
N THR A 178 1.21 -3.90 5.01
CA THR A 178 2.39 -4.75 4.83
C THR A 178 3.46 -4.05 4.00
N PRO A 179 4.73 -4.02 4.47
CA PRO A 179 5.85 -3.54 3.67
C PRO A 179 5.92 -4.31 2.35
N ALA A 180 5.87 -3.60 1.22
CA ALA A 180 5.86 -4.20 -0.11
C ALA A 180 6.99 -3.61 -0.97
N PRO A 181 7.53 -4.38 -1.94
CA PRO A 181 8.37 -3.80 -2.99
C PRO A 181 7.60 -2.69 -3.72
N PRO A 182 8.28 -1.63 -4.17
CA PRO A 182 9.74 -1.46 -4.20
C PRO A 182 10.32 -0.68 -3.00
N MET A 183 9.76 -0.77 -1.78
CA MET A 183 10.29 -0.02 -0.62
C MET A 183 11.69 -0.50 -0.15
N TYR A 184 12.76 -0.06 -0.81
CA TYR A 184 14.11 -0.59 -0.61
C TYR A 184 14.73 -0.28 0.74
N SER A 185 14.45 0.89 1.29
CA SER A 185 14.97 1.24 2.62
C SER A 185 14.50 0.26 3.70
N ILE A 186 13.31 -0.33 3.50
CA ILE A 186 12.64 -1.22 4.44
C ILE A 186 12.92 -2.70 4.12
N LEU A 187 13.00 -3.05 2.83
CA LEU A 187 13.20 -4.41 2.34
C LEU A 187 14.60 -4.66 1.77
N ARG A 188 15.62 -3.88 2.17
CA ARG A 188 16.99 -3.95 1.64
C ARG A 188 17.57 -5.37 1.61
N ARG A 189 17.26 -6.19 2.63
CA ARG A 189 17.68 -7.60 2.70
C ARG A 189 16.93 -8.50 1.74
N ALA A 190 15.62 -8.27 1.57
CA ALA A 190 14.76 -9.06 0.70
C ALA A 190 14.87 -8.69 -0.79
N ARG A 191 15.64 -7.66 -1.18
CA ARG A 191 15.65 -7.11 -2.54
C ARG A 191 15.80 -8.17 -3.63
N ALA A 192 16.79 -9.06 -3.48
CA ALA A 192 17.05 -10.11 -4.46
C ALA A 192 15.92 -11.16 -4.52
N ALA A 193 15.38 -11.56 -3.37
CA ALA A 193 14.27 -12.53 -3.30
C ALA A 193 12.97 -11.92 -3.86
N ALA A 194 12.68 -10.68 -3.49
CA ALA A 194 11.53 -9.94 -3.96
C ALA A 194 11.54 -9.78 -5.49
N ALA A 195 12.73 -9.64 -6.12
CA ALA A 195 12.83 -9.52 -7.56
C ALA A 195 12.57 -10.85 -8.30
N GLN A 196 12.74 -11.98 -7.61
CA GLN A 196 12.53 -13.33 -8.16
C GLN A 196 11.06 -13.75 -8.14
N VAL A 197 10.29 -13.27 -7.16
CA VAL A 197 8.90 -13.65 -6.99
C VAL A 197 7.99 -12.57 -7.59
N PRO A 198 7.13 -12.90 -8.58
CA PRO A 198 6.09 -11.99 -9.03
C PRO A 198 5.28 -11.48 -7.84
N SER A 199 5.01 -10.18 -7.81
CA SER A 199 4.30 -9.59 -6.69
C SER A 199 3.30 -8.53 -7.11
N SER A 200 2.23 -8.42 -6.33
CA SER A 200 1.22 -7.39 -6.47
C SER A 200 0.76 -6.86 -5.11
N TYR A 201 0.01 -5.76 -5.12
CA TYR A 201 -0.52 -5.14 -3.91
C TYR A 201 -2.05 -5.09 -3.96
N ALA A 202 -2.69 -5.33 -2.82
CA ALA A 202 -4.12 -5.16 -2.61
C ALA A 202 -4.39 -4.24 -1.42
N VAL A 203 -5.50 -3.49 -1.48
CA VAL A 203 -5.86 -2.53 -0.42
C VAL A 203 -6.17 -3.26 0.90
N SER A 204 -6.79 -4.44 0.81
CA SER A 204 -7.13 -5.28 1.97
C SER A 204 -6.97 -6.77 1.64
N GLY A 205 -6.85 -7.61 2.67
CA GLY A 205 -6.87 -9.07 2.51
C GLY A 205 -8.14 -9.55 1.80
N LYS A 206 -9.31 -8.96 2.11
CA LYS A 206 -10.57 -9.26 1.45
C LYS A 206 -10.53 -8.98 -0.06
N ASP A 207 -10.00 -7.82 -0.46
CA ASP A 207 -9.88 -7.49 -1.89
C ASP A 207 -8.96 -8.48 -2.63
N ALA A 208 -7.88 -8.93 -1.96
CA ALA A 208 -7.01 -9.96 -2.51
C ALA A 208 -7.73 -11.30 -2.68
N VAL A 209 -8.45 -11.77 -1.65
CA VAL A 209 -9.23 -13.02 -1.67
C VAL A 209 -10.22 -13.01 -2.84
N LEU A 210 -11.06 -11.98 -2.93
CA LEU A 210 -12.09 -11.88 -3.97
C LEU A 210 -11.50 -11.83 -5.39
N ARG A 211 -10.38 -11.12 -5.57
CA ARG A 211 -9.67 -11.05 -6.86
C ARG A 211 -9.08 -12.39 -7.27
N LEU A 212 -8.50 -13.12 -6.33
CA LEU A 212 -7.89 -14.44 -6.59
C LEU A 212 -8.95 -15.49 -6.90
N GLN A 213 -10.07 -15.51 -6.15
CA GLN A 213 -11.22 -16.38 -6.44
C GLN A 213 -11.80 -16.12 -7.83
N ALA A 214 -11.97 -14.84 -8.21
CA ALA A 214 -12.40 -14.47 -9.56
C ALA A 214 -11.42 -14.92 -10.66
N SER A 215 -10.16 -15.17 -10.30
CA SER A 215 -9.11 -15.68 -11.18
C SER A 215 -8.97 -17.20 -11.14
N GLY A 216 -9.87 -17.91 -10.44
CA GLY A 216 -9.92 -19.36 -10.37
C GLY A 216 -9.06 -20.01 -9.28
N PHE A 217 -8.52 -19.23 -8.34
CA PHE A 217 -7.82 -19.77 -7.18
C PHE A 217 -8.79 -20.27 -6.11
N CYS A 218 -8.41 -21.35 -5.42
CA CYS A 218 -8.98 -21.71 -4.13
C CYS A 218 -8.17 -21.00 -3.03
N VAL A 219 -8.81 -20.27 -2.13
CA VAL A 219 -8.16 -19.41 -1.15
C VAL A 219 -8.32 -19.97 0.26
N TRP A 220 -7.21 -20.37 0.87
CA TRP A 220 -7.15 -20.93 2.22
C TRP A 220 -6.56 -19.92 3.20
N ALA A 221 -7.18 -19.77 4.36
CA ALA A 221 -6.64 -18.96 5.46
C ALA A 221 -5.87 -19.82 6.45
N LEU A 222 -4.59 -19.52 6.64
CA LEU A 222 -3.78 -20.12 7.70
C LEU A 222 -4.07 -19.40 9.02
N GLU A 223 -5.06 -19.88 9.76
CA GLU A 223 -5.52 -19.25 11.00
C GLU A 223 -6.17 -20.25 11.97
N THR A 224 -6.01 -19.99 13.27
CA THR A 224 -6.51 -20.81 14.38
C THR A 224 -7.98 -20.52 14.72
N THR A 225 -8.85 -20.61 13.72
CA THR A 225 -10.30 -20.40 13.92
C THR A 225 -10.99 -21.65 14.48
N THR A 226 -12.18 -21.50 15.06
CA THR A 226 -12.96 -22.63 15.61
C THR A 226 -13.39 -23.65 14.55
N ARG A 227 -13.41 -23.27 13.28
CA ARG A 227 -13.73 -24.16 12.15
C ARG A 227 -12.49 -24.64 11.39
N ALA A 228 -11.29 -24.24 11.81
CA ALA A 228 -10.07 -24.54 11.07
C ALA A 228 -9.78 -26.04 11.07
N ALA A 229 -9.55 -26.59 9.88
CA ALA A 229 -9.13 -27.97 9.72
C ALA A 229 -7.60 -28.09 9.85
N PRO A 230 -7.08 -29.15 10.49
CA PRO A 230 -5.64 -29.39 10.53
C PRO A 230 -5.06 -29.58 9.13
N LEU A 231 -4.05 -28.78 8.78
CA LEU A 231 -3.45 -28.74 7.43
C LEU A 231 -2.97 -30.12 6.98
N GLU A 232 -2.33 -30.88 7.88
CA GLU A 232 -1.80 -32.21 7.58
C GLU A 232 -2.86 -33.28 7.32
N ARG A 233 -4.15 -32.96 7.50
CA ARG A 233 -5.29 -33.85 7.22
C ARG A 233 -6.05 -33.48 5.96
N LEU A 234 -5.63 -32.42 5.27
CA LEU A 234 -6.30 -31.92 4.08
C LEU A 234 -5.55 -32.37 2.83
N GLU A 235 -6.33 -32.67 1.79
CA GLU A 235 -5.81 -32.80 0.44
C GLU A 235 -5.75 -31.42 -0.22
N LEU A 236 -4.67 -31.16 -0.96
CA LEU A 236 -4.55 -29.90 -1.71
C LEU A 236 -5.64 -29.81 -2.78
N PRO A 237 -6.17 -28.61 -3.07
CA PRO A 237 -7.16 -28.44 -4.11
C PRO A 237 -6.56 -28.72 -5.49
N SER A 238 -7.40 -29.11 -6.44
CA SER A 238 -6.99 -29.27 -7.84
C SER A 238 -6.79 -27.92 -8.55
N GLN A 239 -7.44 -26.87 -8.03
CA GLN A 239 -7.25 -25.49 -8.45
C GLN A 239 -5.92 -24.92 -7.94
N PRO A 240 -5.38 -23.87 -8.58
CA PRO A 240 -4.32 -23.06 -8.00
C PRO A 240 -4.68 -22.61 -6.57
N LEU A 241 -3.74 -22.71 -5.65
CA LEU A 241 -3.95 -22.39 -4.24
C LEU A 241 -3.48 -20.98 -3.93
N ALA A 242 -4.26 -20.22 -3.17
CA ALA A 242 -3.79 -19.03 -2.51
C ALA A 242 -3.84 -19.25 -0.99
N LEU A 243 -2.73 -19.05 -0.30
CA LEU A 243 -2.64 -19.14 1.15
C LEU A 243 -2.57 -17.73 1.73
N ILE A 244 -3.53 -17.34 2.56
CA ILE A 244 -3.50 -16.06 3.27
C ILE A 244 -2.96 -16.24 4.70
N VAL A 245 -1.97 -15.42 5.04
CA VAL A 245 -1.37 -15.32 6.37
C VAL A 245 -1.58 -13.93 6.95
N GLY A 246 -1.78 -13.86 8.26
CA GLY A 246 -2.28 -12.65 8.92
C GLY A 246 -1.27 -11.88 9.76
N ASN A 247 -1.74 -10.76 10.31
CA ASN A 247 -0.99 -9.90 11.20
C ASN A 247 -0.52 -10.65 12.46
N GLU A 248 0.69 -10.36 12.95
CA GLU A 248 1.30 -11.08 14.08
C GLU A 248 0.50 -11.03 15.38
N LYS A 249 -0.34 -10.01 15.54
CA LYS A 249 -1.18 -9.81 16.73
C LYS A 249 -2.65 -10.10 16.47
N TYR A 250 -3.15 -9.72 15.29
CA TYR A 250 -4.58 -9.74 14.99
C TYR A 250 -5.01 -10.90 14.10
N GLY A 251 -4.07 -11.67 13.56
CA GLY A 251 -4.38 -12.73 12.60
C GLY A 251 -4.84 -12.17 11.26
N VAL A 252 -5.46 -13.03 10.46
CA VAL A 252 -6.13 -12.64 9.21
C VAL A 252 -7.39 -11.83 9.55
N SER A 253 -7.68 -10.78 8.78
CA SER A 253 -8.85 -9.95 9.05
C SER A 253 -10.16 -10.75 8.94
N VAL A 254 -11.14 -10.46 9.80
CA VAL A 254 -12.42 -11.19 9.86
C VAL A 254 -13.16 -11.17 8.52
N ASP A 255 -13.15 -10.03 7.85
CA ASP A 255 -13.78 -9.84 6.55
C ASP A 255 -13.07 -10.61 5.42
N ALA A 256 -11.77 -10.86 5.53
CA ALA A 256 -11.04 -11.75 4.63
C ALA A 256 -11.33 -13.22 4.95
N LEU A 257 -11.32 -13.61 6.23
CA LEU A 257 -11.65 -14.97 6.69
C LEU A 257 -13.05 -15.40 6.22
N GLU A 258 -14.05 -14.53 6.33
CA GLU A 258 -15.41 -14.80 5.88
C GLU A 258 -15.51 -15.08 4.37
N CYS A 259 -14.56 -14.58 3.58
CA CYS A 259 -14.52 -14.78 2.13
C CYS A 259 -13.64 -15.96 1.69
N CYS A 260 -12.79 -16.49 2.58
CA CYS A 260 -11.91 -17.62 2.24
C CYS A 260 -12.71 -18.91 2.06
N ASP A 261 -12.24 -19.76 1.14
CA ASP A 261 -12.86 -21.05 0.84
C ASP A 261 -12.67 -22.05 1.97
N GLU A 262 -11.47 -22.05 2.59
CA GLU A 262 -11.17 -22.91 3.73
C GLU A 262 -10.34 -22.21 4.80
N HIS A 263 -10.47 -22.69 6.04
CA HIS A 263 -9.62 -22.29 7.16
C HIS A 263 -8.75 -23.48 7.55
N VAL A 264 -7.44 -23.26 7.58
CA VAL A 264 -6.46 -24.30 7.90
C VAL A 264 -5.60 -23.88 9.07
N CYS A 265 -5.21 -24.84 9.91
CA CYS A 265 -4.30 -24.59 11.02
C CYS A 265 -3.18 -25.63 11.05
N ILE A 266 -2.01 -25.24 11.53
CA ILE A 266 -0.93 -26.19 11.82
C ILE A 266 -1.21 -26.79 13.21
N THR A 267 -1.30 -28.10 13.31
CA THR A 267 -1.48 -28.76 14.61
C THR A 267 -0.28 -28.47 15.51
N THR A 268 -0.55 -27.98 16.71
CA THR A 268 0.45 -27.73 17.74
C THR A 268 0.14 -28.55 18.98
N VAL A 269 1.19 -29.06 19.64
CA VAL A 269 1.09 -29.85 20.88
C VAL A 269 1.66 -29.12 22.10
N GLY A 270 2.20 -27.91 21.89
CA GLY A 270 2.86 -27.11 22.92
C GLY A 270 1.91 -26.15 23.66
N ILE A 271 2.46 -25.45 24.66
CA ILE A 271 1.73 -24.47 25.47
C ILE A 271 1.40 -23.19 24.68
N LYS A 272 2.19 -22.87 23.65
CA LYS A 272 1.93 -21.71 22.79
C LYS A 272 0.92 -22.09 21.71
N ASN A 273 -0.09 -21.25 21.55
CA ASN A 273 -1.18 -21.47 20.60
C ASN A 273 -0.90 -20.85 19.22
N SER A 274 0.31 -20.35 18.95
CA SER A 274 0.67 -19.75 17.68
C SER A 274 2.15 -19.91 17.34
N LEU A 275 2.44 -19.91 16.05
CA LEU A 275 3.78 -19.88 15.48
C LEU A 275 4.11 -18.45 14.99
N ASN A 276 5.39 -18.17 14.79
CA ASN A 276 5.78 -16.97 14.06
C ASN A 276 5.23 -17.06 12.62
N VAL A 277 4.65 -15.99 12.10
CA VAL A 277 4.01 -16.00 10.77
C VAL A 277 4.95 -16.43 9.63
N ALA A 278 6.24 -16.10 9.69
CA ALA A 278 7.22 -16.52 8.68
C ALA A 278 7.71 -17.96 8.83
N VAL A 279 7.42 -18.60 9.98
CA VAL A 279 7.65 -20.04 10.19
C VAL A 279 6.39 -20.83 9.83
N ALA A 280 5.21 -20.23 10.03
CA ALA A 280 3.93 -20.84 9.75
C ALA A 280 3.58 -20.84 8.25
N GLY A 281 3.77 -19.69 7.59
CA GLY A 281 3.58 -19.53 6.14
C GLY A 281 4.80 -19.95 5.35
#